data_AF-A0A9P7A0F2-F1
#
_entry.id   AF-A0A9P7A0F2-F1
#
_cell.length_a   1.000
_cell.length_b   1.000
_cell.length_c   1.000
_cell.angle_alpha   90.00
_cell.angle_beta   90.00
_cell.angle_gamma   90.00
#
_symmetry.space_group_name_H-M   'P 1'
#
loop_
_entity.id
_entity.type
_entity.pdbx_description
1 polymer ?
#
loop_
_entity_poly.entity_id
_entity_poly.type
_entity_poly.pdbx_seq_one_letter_code
_entity_poly.pdbx_strand_id
1 'polypeptide(L)'
;MQERDAKRCKKIVNLDEWSWVQKLLSILGFAELAQHSFSSEEGPTLHLALPALKALHSAWSSHSAQIKYIDFHQALDAAIDKILDYYMKSASSDAHIMAMFLDPTQKAAHIHRYWGNDLLHEALENAEAMYKECYLEMYSDDAEKSSASTELHTSTGNHRLDVLLNKLSDGDEDALDTPYPPTLSHTSSASLFDLVDPLKPWLNNFHAYLNSKDHLGGMFIIQWWGLASRAHQLELLAMTPS
;
A
#
# COMPACT_ATOMS: atom_id res chain seq x y z
N MET A 1 58.24 -8.38 -9.62
CA MET A 1 57.13 -7.57 -9.08
C MET A 1 55.86 -8.45 -9.01
N GLN A 2 55.94 -9.62 -8.35
CA GLN A 2 54.90 -10.66 -8.46
C GLN A 2 54.68 -11.46 -7.16
N GLU A 3 55.14 -10.91 -6.01
CA GLU A 3 55.07 -11.59 -4.71
C GLU A 3 54.13 -10.89 -3.71
N ARG A 4 53.63 -9.69 -4.04
CA ARG A 4 52.67 -8.96 -3.18
C ARG A 4 51.22 -9.38 -3.40
N ASP A 5 50.87 -9.91 -4.57
CA ASP A 5 49.49 -10.25 -4.90
C ASP A 5 49.07 -11.64 -4.39
N ALA A 6 50.02 -12.58 -4.25
CA ALA A 6 49.75 -13.91 -3.71
C ALA A 6 49.44 -13.91 -2.19
N LYS A 7 49.90 -12.88 -1.44
CA LYS A 7 49.58 -12.71 -0.01
C LYS A 7 48.23 -12.03 0.21
N ARG A 8 47.68 -11.32 -0.79
CA ARG A 8 46.37 -10.64 -0.66
C ARG A 8 45.18 -11.57 -0.92
N CYS A 9 45.37 -12.67 -1.67
CA CYS A 9 44.31 -13.64 -1.93
C CYS A 9 44.23 -14.80 -0.90
N LYS A 10 44.92 -14.72 0.25
CA LYS A 10 44.92 -15.76 1.30
C LYS A 10 44.04 -15.45 2.52
N LYS A 11 43.12 -14.50 2.38
CA LYS A 11 41.94 -14.37 3.26
C LYS A 11 40.72 -14.78 2.45
N ILE A 12 40.74 -16.03 1.98
CA ILE A 12 39.57 -16.64 1.34
C ILE A 12 38.64 -16.94 2.51
N VAL A 13 37.52 -16.21 2.56
CA VAL A 13 36.41 -16.40 3.51
C VAL A 13 36.21 -17.89 3.77
N ASN A 14 36.19 -18.29 5.03
CA ASN A 14 35.94 -19.69 5.38
C ASN A 14 34.57 -20.12 4.82
N LEU A 15 34.40 -21.38 4.41
CA LEU A 15 33.15 -21.87 3.84
C LEU A 15 31.95 -21.63 4.79
N ASP A 16 32.20 -21.75 6.10
CA ASP A 16 31.21 -21.47 7.15
C ASP A 16 30.83 -19.97 7.20
N GLU A 17 31.81 -19.07 7.10
CA GLU A 17 31.57 -17.62 7.06
C GLU A 17 30.78 -17.23 5.81
N TRP A 18 31.05 -17.88 4.67
CA TRP A 18 30.30 -17.65 3.45
C TRP A 18 28.84 -18.08 3.58
N SER A 19 28.60 -19.23 4.21
CA SER A 19 27.23 -19.70 4.50
C SER A 19 26.46 -18.73 5.40
N TRP A 20 27.15 -18.13 6.38
CA TRP A 20 26.58 -17.11 7.26
C TRP A 20 26.22 -15.84 6.49
N VAL A 21 27.10 -15.37 5.61
CA VAL A 21 26.84 -14.21 4.74
C VAL A 21 25.64 -14.47 3.82
N GLN A 22 25.51 -15.67 3.25
CA GLN A 22 24.36 -16.01 2.41
C GLN A 22 23.04 -15.97 3.17
N LYS A 23 23.02 -16.44 4.43
CA LYS A 23 21.83 -16.31 5.30
C LYS A 23 21.48 -14.86 5.59
N LEU A 24 22.48 -14.03 5.89
CA LEU A 24 22.29 -12.60 6.12
C LEU A 24 21.74 -11.89 4.88
N LEU A 25 22.29 -12.18 3.70
CA LEU A 25 21.78 -11.64 2.42
C LEU A 25 20.34 -12.07 2.16
N SER A 26 19.97 -13.31 2.50
CA SER A 26 18.59 -13.78 2.41
C SER A 26 17.64 -12.96 3.29
N ILE A 27 18.04 -12.59 4.51
CA ILE A 27 17.25 -11.75 5.42
C ILE A 27 17.13 -10.32 4.89
N LEU A 28 18.25 -9.74 4.44
CA LEU A 28 18.31 -8.38 3.92
C LEU A 28 17.55 -8.21 2.61
N GLY A 29 17.46 -9.25 1.79
CA GLY A 29 16.67 -9.23 0.55
C GLY A 29 15.19 -8.91 0.79
N PHE A 30 14.63 -9.23 1.95
CA PHE A 30 13.25 -8.81 2.28
C PHE A 30 13.15 -7.30 2.54
N ALA A 31 14.12 -6.71 3.23
CA ALA A 31 14.15 -5.26 3.44
C ALA A 31 14.34 -4.50 2.13
N GLU A 32 15.21 -5.00 1.24
CA GLU A 32 15.42 -4.41 -0.08
C GLU A 32 14.12 -4.42 -0.89
N LEU A 33 13.43 -5.56 -0.95
CA LEU A 33 12.16 -5.68 -1.66
C LEU A 33 11.10 -4.75 -1.05
N ALA A 34 10.99 -4.68 0.27
CA ALA A 34 10.06 -3.80 0.95
C ALA A 34 10.37 -2.33 0.63
N GLN A 35 11.61 -1.88 0.85
CA GLN A 35 12.04 -0.51 0.54
C GLN A 35 11.74 -0.14 -0.91
N HIS A 36 12.09 -1.02 -1.84
CA HIS A 36 11.89 -0.76 -3.25
C HIS A 36 10.40 -0.68 -3.64
N SER A 37 9.54 -1.45 -2.96
CA SER A 37 8.11 -1.45 -3.23
C SER A 37 7.44 -0.10 -2.95
N PHE A 38 7.94 0.68 -1.97
CA PHE A 38 7.40 2.00 -1.66
C PHE A 38 8.34 3.16 -2.03
N SER A 39 9.42 2.89 -2.76
CA SER A 39 10.43 3.87 -3.18
C SER A 39 10.57 3.85 -4.70
N SER A 40 9.47 4.09 -5.42
CA SER A 40 9.50 4.21 -6.88
C SER A 40 9.64 5.67 -7.30
N GLU A 41 10.41 5.91 -8.36
CA GLU A 41 10.48 7.20 -9.03
C GLU A 41 9.33 7.39 -10.05
N GLU A 42 8.57 6.33 -10.33
CA GLU A 42 7.64 6.26 -11.45
C GLU A 42 6.20 6.63 -11.06
N GLY A 43 5.93 6.90 -9.78
CA GLY A 43 4.61 7.25 -9.30
C GLY A 43 4.50 7.35 -7.78
N PRO A 44 3.31 7.71 -7.27
CA PRO A 44 3.09 7.90 -5.84
C PRO A 44 3.02 6.52 -5.19
N THR A 45 3.96 6.23 -4.30
CA THR A 45 4.07 4.93 -3.63
C THR A 45 3.69 4.97 -2.16
N LEU A 46 3.24 6.12 -1.65
CA LEU A 46 2.91 6.29 -0.23
C LEU A 46 1.83 5.29 0.24
N HIS A 47 0.88 4.95 -0.63
CA HIS A 47 -0.16 3.95 -0.39
C HIS A 47 0.38 2.53 -0.15
N LEU A 48 1.63 2.24 -0.56
CA LEU A 48 2.29 0.95 -0.39
C LEU A 48 3.13 0.86 0.89
N ALA A 49 3.38 1.97 1.59
CA ALA A 49 4.27 1.99 2.74
C ALA A 49 3.78 1.07 3.87
N LEU A 50 2.51 1.19 4.29
CA LEU A 50 1.92 0.34 5.33
C LEU A 50 1.84 -1.14 4.90
N PRO A 51 1.34 -1.48 3.69
CA PRO A 51 1.41 -2.84 3.17
C PRO A 51 2.83 -3.45 3.19
N ALA A 52 3.83 -2.69 2.74
CA ALA A 52 5.21 -3.17 2.65
C ALA A 52 5.85 -3.38 4.02
N LEU A 53 5.63 -2.46 4.98
CA LEU A 53 6.11 -2.61 6.35
C LEU A 53 5.48 -3.84 7.02
N LYS A 54 4.17 -4.07 6.81
CA LYS A 54 3.49 -5.27 7.32
C LYS A 54 4.05 -6.56 6.70
N ALA A 55 4.25 -6.57 5.39
CA ALA A 55 4.82 -7.73 4.70
C ALA A 55 6.24 -8.03 5.20
N LEU A 56 7.07 -7.01 5.39
CA LEU A 56 8.42 -7.15 5.94
C LEU A 56 8.41 -7.70 7.36
N HIS A 57 7.56 -7.15 8.23
CA HIS A 57 7.37 -7.65 9.59
C HIS A 57 6.99 -9.14 9.59
N SER A 58 6.03 -9.53 8.74
CA SER A 58 5.61 -10.92 8.59
C SER A 58 6.74 -11.82 8.10
N ALA A 59 7.51 -11.36 7.10
CA ALA A 59 8.64 -12.10 6.56
C ALA A 59 9.69 -12.38 7.64
N TRP A 60 10.12 -11.34 8.37
CA TRP A 60 11.12 -11.48 9.41
C TRP A 60 10.63 -12.26 10.62
N SER A 61 9.36 -12.10 11.01
CA SER A 61 8.77 -12.91 12.09
C SER A 61 8.79 -14.40 11.76
N SER A 62 8.40 -14.76 10.51
CA SER A 62 8.47 -16.15 10.03
C SER A 62 9.91 -16.68 9.99
N HIS A 63 10.88 -15.85 9.62
CA HIS A 63 12.29 -16.26 9.58
C HIS A 63 12.93 -16.34 10.97
N SER A 64 12.55 -15.50 11.93
CA SER A 64 13.00 -15.59 13.33
C SER A 64 12.51 -16.86 14.03
N ALA A 65 11.44 -17.49 13.54
CA ALA A 65 10.99 -18.78 14.07
C ALA A 65 11.83 -19.98 13.58
N GLN A 66 12.66 -19.81 12.55
CA GLN A 66 13.37 -20.91 11.91
C GLN A 66 14.77 -21.11 12.52
N ILE A 67 15.06 -22.32 12.99
CA ILE A 67 16.33 -22.69 13.65
C ILE A 67 17.57 -22.31 12.81
N LYS A 68 17.48 -22.35 11.48
CA LYS A 68 18.62 -21.98 10.60
C LYS A 68 19.09 -20.53 10.73
N TYR A 69 18.27 -19.64 11.32
CA TYR A 69 18.58 -18.23 11.57
C TYR A 69 18.82 -17.92 13.05
N ILE A 70 19.06 -18.92 13.90
CA ILE A 70 19.27 -18.74 15.35
C ILE A 70 20.35 -17.70 15.68
N ASP A 71 21.42 -17.66 14.89
CA ASP A 71 22.53 -16.70 15.05
C ASP A 71 22.09 -15.24 14.85
N PHE A 72 20.93 -15.02 14.22
CA PHE A 72 20.38 -13.70 13.91
C PHE A 72 19.15 -13.34 14.75
N HIS A 73 18.65 -14.22 15.64
CA HIS A 73 17.40 -13.96 16.37
C HIS A 73 17.41 -12.62 17.09
N GLN A 74 18.47 -12.32 17.86
CA GLN A 74 18.56 -11.05 18.58
C GLN A 74 18.47 -9.83 17.64
N ALA A 75 19.09 -9.92 16.46
CA ALA A 75 19.06 -8.84 15.47
C ALA A 75 17.71 -8.76 14.76
N LEU A 76 17.08 -9.91 14.47
CA LEU A 76 15.75 -9.99 13.88
C LEU A 76 14.69 -9.45 14.82
N ASP A 77 14.73 -9.80 16.10
CA ASP A 77 13.78 -9.30 17.10
C ASP A 77 13.87 -7.78 17.21
N ALA A 78 15.09 -7.23 17.30
CA ALA A 78 15.32 -5.79 17.31
C ALA A 78 14.84 -5.11 16.01
N ALA A 79 15.00 -5.78 14.85
CA ALA A 79 14.54 -5.26 13.57
C ALA A 79 13.01 -5.30 13.44
N ILE A 80 12.36 -6.36 13.92
CA ILE A 80 10.90 -6.53 13.95
C ILE A 80 10.28 -5.44 14.82
N ASP A 81 10.80 -5.23 16.04
CA ASP A 81 10.37 -4.16 16.93
C ASP A 81 10.50 -2.79 16.26
N LYS A 82 11.59 -2.58 15.52
CA LYS A 82 11.81 -1.31 14.83
C LYS A 82 10.83 -1.10 13.67
N ILE A 83 10.51 -2.15 12.91
CA ILE A 83 9.50 -2.07 11.85
C ILE A 83 8.11 -1.82 12.42
N LEU A 84 7.78 -2.42 13.57
CA LEU A 84 6.53 -2.16 14.26
C LEU A 84 6.40 -0.68 14.67
N ASP A 85 7.46 -0.07 15.22
CA ASP A 85 7.50 1.37 15.53
C ASP A 85 7.23 2.24 14.28
N TYR A 86 7.87 1.93 13.15
CA TYR A 86 7.60 2.63 11.89
C TYR A 86 6.17 2.42 11.39
N TYR A 87 5.66 1.20 11.48
CA TYR A 87 4.29 0.88 11.08
C TYR A 87 3.29 1.72 11.89
N MET A 88 3.43 1.79 13.21
CA MET A 88 2.53 2.56 14.08
C MET A 88 2.61 4.07 13.78
N LYS A 89 3.80 4.61 13.50
CA LYS A 89 3.98 6.02 13.10
C LYS A 89 3.34 6.33 11.75
N SER A 90 3.48 5.44 10.77
CA SER A 90 2.81 5.59 9.48
C SER A 90 1.30 5.40 9.60
N ALA A 91 0.84 4.48 10.45
CA ALA A 91 -0.58 4.19 10.65
C ALA A 91 -1.32 5.30 11.41
N SER A 92 -0.60 6.15 12.15
CA SER A 92 -1.15 7.35 12.80
C SER A 92 -1.07 8.59 11.91
N SER A 93 -0.56 8.47 10.69
CA SER A 93 -0.41 9.58 9.76
C SER A 93 -1.56 9.59 8.75
N ASP A 94 -2.35 10.65 8.80
CA ASP A 94 -3.48 10.85 7.88
C ASP A 94 -3.08 10.80 6.42
N ALA A 95 -1.89 11.31 6.07
CA ALA A 95 -1.37 11.26 4.71
C ALA A 95 -1.21 9.82 4.20
N HIS A 96 -0.78 8.88 5.05
CA HIS A 96 -0.65 7.47 4.66
C HIS A 96 -2.03 6.81 4.51
N ILE A 97 -2.95 7.11 5.43
CA ILE A 97 -4.33 6.61 5.39
C ILE A 97 -5.05 7.11 4.13
N MET A 98 -4.98 8.42 3.87
CA MET A 98 -5.58 9.04 2.69
C MET A 98 -4.97 8.52 1.40
N ALA A 99 -3.66 8.31 1.34
CA ALA A 99 -3.03 7.73 0.16
C ALA A 99 -3.57 6.33 -0.16
N MET A 100 -3.85 5.51 0.86
CA MET A 100 -4.50 4.20 0.66
C MET A 100 -5.94 4.33 0.16
N PHE A 101 -6.74 5.24 0.73
CA PHE A 101 -8.10 5.47 0.27
C PHE A 101 -8.15 5.94 -1.20
N LEU A 102 -7.19 6.77 -1.61
CA LEU A 102 -7.09 7.33 -2.96
C LEU A 102 -6.45 6.38 -3.99
N ASP A 103 -6.00 5.19 -3.59
CA ASP A 103 -5.63 4.13 -4.53
C ASP A 103 -6.90 3.46 -5.07
N PRO A 104 -7.25 3.62 -6.36
CA PRO A 104 -8.46 3.05 -6.94
C PRO A 104 -8.52 1.52 -6.87
N THR A 105 -7.38 0.84 -6.72
CA THR A 105 -7.30 -0.62 -6.67
C THR A 105 -7.51 -1.20 -5.28
N GLN A 106 -7.20 -0.43 -4.23
CA GLN A 106 -7.21 -0.92 -2.85
C GLN A 106 -8.25 -0.21 -2.00
N LYS A 107 -8.35 1.12 -2.07
CA LYS A 107 -9.28 1.93 -1.27
C LYS A 107 -9.24 1.51 0.21
N ALA A 108 -10.40 1.17 0.78
CA ALA A 108 -10.55 0.70 2.15
C ALA A 108 -10.05 -0.74 2.41
N ALA A 109 -9.73 -1.53 1.37
CA ALA A 109 -9.54 -2.97 1.50
C ALA A 109 -8.39 -3.36 2.44
N HIS A 110 -7.28 -2.60 2.43
CA HIS A 110 -6.15 -2.86 3.33
C HIS A 110 -6.55 -2.63 4.79
N ILE A 111 -7.17 -1.49 5.07
CA ILE A 111 -7.61 -1.10 6.43
C ILE A 111 -8.64 -2.11 6.94
N HIS A 112 -9.67 -2.41 6.14
CA HIS A 112 -10.70 -3.37 6.50
C HIS A 112 -10.11 -4.75 6.84
N ARG A 113 -9.17 -5.25 6.02
CA ARG A 113 -8.57 -6.57 6.21
C ARG A 113 -7.71 -6.67 7.47
N TYR A 114 -7.05 -5.59 7.87
CA TYR A 114 -5.95 -5.67 8.83
C TYR A 114 -6.15 -4.87 10.12
N TRP A 115 -7.00 -3.85 10.12
CA TRP A 115 -7.30 -3.01 11.28
C TRP A 115 -8.67 -3.32 11.88
N GLY A 116 -9.56 -3.96 11.11
CA GLY A 116 -10.92 -4.28 11.53
C GLY A 116 -11.90 -3.11 11.38
N ASN A 117 -13.17 -3.35 11.72
CA ASN A 117 -14.26 -2.43 11.41
C ASN A 117 -14.22 -1.13 12.23
N ASP A 118 -13.82 -1.18 13.50
CA ASP A 118 -13.83 -0.01 14.37
C ASP A 118 -12.81 1.03 13.89
N LEU A 119 -11.57 0.59 13.63
CA LEU A 119 -10.51 1.46 13.09
C LEU A 119 -10.77 1.88 11.64
N LEU A 120 -11.47 1.05 10.86
CA LEU A 120 -11.93 1.46 9.53
C LEU A 120 -12.94 2.61 9.63
N HIS A 121 -13.86 2.55 10.59
CA HIS A 121 -14.86 3.60 10.78
C HIS A 121 -14.19 4.92 11.17
N GLU A 122 -13.28 4.91 12.15
CA GLU A 122 -12.50 6.09 12.54
C GLU A 122 -11.68 6.66 11.37
N ALA A 123 -11.01 5.80 10.60
CA ALA A 123 -10.24 6.22 9.43
C ALA A 123 -11.13 6.85 8.34
N LEU A 124 -12.35 6.34 8.15
CA LEU A 124 -13.33 6.91 7.21
C LEU A 124 -13.84 8.27 7.69
N GLU A 125 -14.19 8.42 8.97
CA GLU A 125 -14.63 9.71 9.52
C GLU A 125 -13.57 10.79 9.33
N ASN A 126 -12.30 10.46 9.60
CA ASN A 126 -11.19 11.38 9.40
C ASN A 126 -10.98 11.72 7.90
N ALA A 127 -11.04 10.71 7.03
CA ALA A 127 -10.92 10.90 5.59
C ALA A 127 -12.04 11.78 5.01
N GLU A 128 -13.27 11.60 5.48
CA GLU A 128 -14.41 12.45 5.14
C GLU A 128 -14.19 13.91 5.58
N ALA A 129 -13.69 14.12 6.79
CA ALA A 129 -13.40 15.46 7.30
C ALA A 129 -12.33 16.17 6.45
N MET A 130 -11.25 15.48 6.10
CA MET A 130 -10.21 16.01 5.21
C MET A 130 -10.73 16.29 3.81
N TYR A 131 -11.48 15.35 3.22
CA TYR A 131 -12.05 15.52 1.89
C TYR A 131 -13.01 16.73 1.83
N LYS A 132 -13.83 16.90 2.87
CA LYS A 132 -14.70 18.07 3.03
C LYS A 132 -13.90 19.37 3.04
N GLU A 133 -12.81 19.45 3.79
CA GLU A 133 -11.97 20.65 3.87
C GLU A 133 -11.38 21.00 2.49
N CYS A 134 -10.79 20.03 1.79
CA CYS A 134 -10.26 20.24 0.43
C CYS A 134 -11.36 20.62 -0.58
N TYR A 135 -12.53 19.97 -0.49
CA TYR A 135 -13.66 20.28 -1.35
C TYR A 135 -14.14 21.72 -1.14
N LEU A 136 -14.28 22.15 0.11
CA LEU A 136 -14.66 23.52 0.41
C LEU A 136 -13.61 24.50 -0.09
N GLU A 137 -12.32 24.25 0.10
CA GLU A 137 -11.27 25.14 -0.42
C GLU A 137 -11.34 25.29 -1.95
N MET A 138 -11.49 24.18 -2.70
CA MET A 138 -11.56 24.22 -4.16
C MET A 138 -12.81 24.93 -4.69
N TYR A 139 -13.97 24.66 -4.08
CA TYR A 139 -15.26 25.14 -4.59
C TYR A 139 -15.77 26.40 -3.88
N SER A 140 -15.09 26.91 -2.86
CA SER A 140 -15.41 28.21 -2.25
C SER A 140 -14.92 29.40 -3.09
N ASP A 141 -13.90 29.19 -3.93
CA ASP A 141 -13.31 30.23 -4.80
C ASP A 141 -13.69 30.11 -6.29
N ASP A 142 -14.45 29.08 -6.69
CA ASP A 142 -14.88 28.81 -8.09
C ASP A 142 -15.88 29.84 -8.67
N ALA A 143 -16.05 30.99 -8.03
CA ALA A 143 -16.56 32.20 -8.67
C ALA A 143 -15.51 32.87 -9.59
N GLU A 144 -14.21 32.60 -9.41
CA GLU A 144 -13.15 33.27 -10.17
C GLU A 144 -11.97 32.35 -10.54
N LYS A 145 -11.81 32.08 -11.84
CA LYS A 145 -10.56 31.63 -12.54
C LYS A 145 -10.39 30.12 -12.74
N SER A 146 -11.13 29.65 -13.73
CA SER A 146 -10.72 28.53 -14.57
C SER A 146 -9.46 28.88 -15.39
N SER A 147 -8.58 27.86 -15.54
CA SER A 147 -7.60 27.64 -16.62
C SER A 147 -6.13 28.02 -16.38
N ALA A 148 -5.32 27.02 -16.03
CA ALA A 148 -4.05 26.62 -16.68
C ALA A 148 -3.45 25.48 -15.82
N SER A 149 -2.85 24.38 -16.25
CA SER A 149 -2.13 23.98 -17.48
C SER A 149 -1.92 22.46 -17.40
N THR A 150 -1.52 21.75 -18.47
CA THR A 150 -0.83 20.46 -18.31
C THR A 150 0.09 20.14 -19.49
N GLU A 151 1.37 19.90 -19.20
CA GLU A 151 2.27 19.10 -20.06
C GLU A 151 2.61 17.77 -19.36
N LEU A 152 2.73 16.72 -20.16
CA LEU A 152 2.76 15.30 -19.82
C LEU A 152 4.16 14.71 -20.00
N HIS A 153 4.57 13.77 -19.14
CA HIS A 153 5.54 12.73 -19.48
C HIS A 153 5.19 11.37 -18.84
N THR A 154 5.61 10.30 -19.52
CA THR A 154 5.13 8.90 -19.46
C THR A 154 6.12 7.95 -18.79
N SER A 155 5.65 6.86 -18.14
CA SER A 155 6.06 5.44 -18.42
C SER A 155 5.96 4.45 -17.22
N THR A 156 5.11 3.41 -17.40
CA THR A 156 5.20 1.95 -17.06
C THR A 156 5.23 1.37 -15.61
N GLY A 157 4.23 0.52 -15.27
CA GLY A 157 3.88 0.02 -13.92
C GLY A 157 4.60 -1.23 -13.32
N ASN A 158 4.36 -1.44 -12.01
CA ASN A 158 5.20 -2.23 -11.09
C ASN A 158 4.60 -3.59 -10.65
N HIS A 159 5.25 -4.68 -11.08
CA HIS A 159 4.91 -6.11 -10.90
C HIS A 159 5.46 -6.76 -9.60
N ARG A 160 6.02 -5.96 -8.68
CA ARG A 160 6.96 -6.47 -7.66
C ARG A 160 6.35 -6.72 -6.27
N LEU A 161 5.22 -6.08 -5.97
CA LEU A 161 4.49 -6.32 -4.72
C LEU A 161 3.89 -7.73 -4.71
N ASP A 162 3.38 -8.20 -5.85
CA ASP A 162 2.88 -9.57 -6.00
C ASP A 162 3.97 -10.62 -5.73
N VAL A 163 5.23 -10.33 -6.08
CA VAL A 163 6.37 -11.21 -5.78
C VAL A 163 6.62 -11.32 -4.27
N LEU A 164 6.45 -10.24 -3.52
CA LEU A 164 6.59 -10.25 -2.06
C LEU A 164 5.47 -11.04 -1.38
N LEU A 165 4.23 -10.85 -1.81
CA LEU A 165 3.09 -11.57 -1.24
C LEU A 165 3.14 -13.06 -1.56
N ASN A 166 3.56 -13.44 -2.77
CA ASN A 166 3.66 -14.83 -3.17
C ASN A 166 4.79 -15.58 -2.46
N LYS A 167 5.90 -14.89 -2.14
CA LYS A 167 7.07 -15.50 -1.47
C LYS A 167 6.83 -15.82 0.02
N LEU A 168 5.75 -15.31 0.61
CA LEU A 168 5.31 -15.65 1.97
C LEU A 168 4.45 -16.92 2.03
N SER A 169 4.09 -17.51 0.88
CA SER A 169 3.16 -18.63 0.78
C SER A 169 3.82 -20.01 0.74
N ASP A 170 5.15 -20.12 0.84
CA ASP A 170 5.88 -21.39 0.63
C ASP A 170 6.56 -21.83 1.94
N GLY A 171 5.95 -22.80 2.64
CA GLY A 171 6.44 -23.32 3.92
C GLY A 171 5.47 -24.25 4.66
N ASP A 172 5.40 -25.50 4.16
CA ASP A 172 4.93 -26.75 4.76
C ASP A 172 3.49 -26.91 5.27
N GLU A 173 2.80 -27.79 4.56
CA GLU A 173 1.49 -28.40 4.80
C GLU A 173 1.41 -29.18 6.13
N ASP A 174 0.40 -28.83 6.94
CA ASP A 174 -0.36 -29.84 7.68
C ASP A 174 -1.84 -29.58 7.41
N ALA A 175 -2.50 -30.60 6.87
CA ALA A 175 -3.81 -30.50 6.26
C ALA A 175 -4.92 -30.35 7.29
N LEU A 176 -5.65 -29.23 7.23
CA LEU A 176 -7.05 -29.18 7.66
C LEU A 176 -7.87 -28.45 6.59
N ASP A 177 -8.74 -29.21 5.94
CA ASP A 177 -9.80 -28.75 5.04
C ASP A 177 -10.56 -27.57 5.65
N THR A 178 -10.33 -26.36 5.12
CA THR A 178 -11.29 -25.27 5.23
C THR A 178 -11.86 -24.97 3.86
N PRO A 179 -13.16 -25.26 3.61
CA PRO A 179 -13.77 -25.06 2.32
C PRO A 179 -13.87 -23.56 2.00
N TYR A 180 -13.51 -23.21 0.77
CA TYR A 180 -13.90 -21.97 0.10
C TYR A 180 -15.37 -21.65 0.40
N PRO A 181 -15.71 -20.44 0.91
CA PRO A 181 -17.07 -19.97 0.80
C PRO A 181 -17.29 -19.32 -0.58
N PRO A 182 -18.50 -19.46 -1.14
CA PRO A 182 -18.83 -19.02 -2.48
C PRO A 182 -19.02 -17.49 -2.56
N THR A 183 -18.97 -17.03 -3.81
CA THR A 183 -19.56 -15.81 -4.36
C THR A 183 -20.57 -15.09 -3.47
N LEU A 184 -20.39 -13.76 -3.36
CA LEU A 184 -21.31 -12.79 -2.79
C LEU A 184 -22.78 -13.14 -3.06
N SER A 185 -23.54 -13.38 -1.99
CA SER A 185 -24.98 -13.15 -1.97
C SER A 185 -25.52 -13.10 -0.54
N HIS A 186 -26.05 -11.91 -0.21
CA HIS A 186 -27.15 -11.63 0.72
C HIS A 186 -27.02 -12.09 2.17
N THR A 187 -26.49 -11.20 3.01
CA THR A 187 -27.09 -10.95 4.33
C THR A 187 -27.38 -9.45 4.44
N SER A 188 -28.63 -9.12 4.79
CA SER A 188 -29.13 -7.76 4.94
C SER A 188 -28.36 -7.01 6.02
N SER A 189 -27.34 -6.27 5.62
CA SER A 189 -26.89 -5.08 6.32
C SER A 189 -27.75 -3.93 5.80
N ALA A 190 -28.66 -3.44 6.63
CA ALA A 190 -29.36 -2.19 6.35
C ALA A 190 -28.29 -1.10 6.13
N SER A 191 -28.43 -0.38 5.01
CA SER A 191 -27.45 0.57 4.49
C SER A 191 -27.01 1.58 5.55
N LEU A 192 -25.74 1.51 5.93
CA LEU A 192 -25.08 2.57 6.71
C LEU A 192 -24.77 3.82 5.83
N PHE A 193 -25.04 3.73 4.52
CA PHE A 193 -24.51 4.66 3.50
C PHE A 193 -25.55 5.25 2.50
N ASP A 194 -26.86 4.99 2.61
CA ASP A 194 -27.85 5.38 1.57
C ASP A 194 -28.73 6.62 1.85
N LEU A 195 -28.40 7.47 2.84
CA LEU A 195 -29.07 8.77 2.91
C LEU A 195 -28.28 9.82 2.11
N VAL A 196 -28.78 10.12 0.90
CA VAL A 196 -28.40 11.31 0.13
C VAL A 196 -28.76 12.54 0.97
N ASP A 197 -27.77 13.09 1.69
CA ASP A 197 -27.91 14.36 2.39
C ASP A 197 -27.67 15.50 1.38
N PRO A 198 -28.70 16.28 1.00
CA PRO A 198 -28.54 17.39 0.05
C PRO A 198 -27.57 18.47 0.53
N LEU A 199 -27.25 18.49 1.84
CA LEU A 199 -26.31 19.44 2.45
C LEU A 199 -24.84 18.98 2.36
N LYS A 200 -24.57 17.76 1.88
CA LYS A 200 -23.21 17.20 1.78
C LYS A 200 -22.95 16.58 0.41
N PRO A 201 -22.96 17.37 -0.68
CA PRO A 201 -22.70 16.86 -2.03
C PRO A 201 -21.31 16.19 -2.17
N TRP A 202 -20.32 16.67 -1.41
CA TRP A 202 -18.97 16.10 -1.35
C TRP A 202 -18.94 14.66 -0.80
N LEU A 203 -19.82 14.34 0.16
CA LEU A 203 -19.85 13.05 0.83
C LEU A 203 -20.31 11.96 -0.14
N ASN A 204 -21.33 12.25 -0.93
CA ASN A 204 -21.85 11.34 -1.95
C ASN A 204 -20.78 11.01 -3.00
N ASN A 205 -20.03 12.01 -3.47
CA ASN A 205 -18.95 11.79 -4.44
C ASN A 205 -17.83 10.94 -3.86
N PHE A 206 -17.44 11.21 -2.62
CA PHE A 206 -16.40 10.45 -1.93
C PHE A 206 -16.82 8.99 -1.73
N HIS A 207 -18.03 8.73 -1.23
CA HIS A 207 -18.54 7.38 -1.05
C HIS A 207 -18.80 6.64 -2.37
N ALA A 208 -19.27 7.34 -3.41
CA ALA A 208 -19.43 6.77 -4.74
C ALA A 208 -18.08 6.27 -5.29
N TYR A 209 -17.01 7.05 -5.12
CA TYR A 209 -15.66 6.62 -5.44
C TYR A 209 -15.24 5.43 -4.57
N LEU A 210 -15.42 5.46 -3.25
CA LEU A 210 -14.99 4.35 -2.40
C LEU A 210 -15.68 3.02 -2.75
N ASN A 211 -16.92 3.07 -3.22
CA ASN A 211 -17.72 1.90 -3.58
C ASN A 211 -17.58 1.45 -5.04
N SER A 212 -16.97 2.25 -5.91
CA SER A 212 -16.77 1.86 -7.32
C SER A 212 -15.78 0.70 -7.43
N LYS A 213 -15.90 -0.08 -8.50
CA LYS A 213 -14.97 -1.17 -8.83
C LYS A 213 -14.05 -0.68 -9.94
N ASP A 214 -12.98 0.01 -9.55
CA ASP A 214 -12.01 0.54 -10.50
C ASP A 214 -10.90 -0.47 -10.76
N HIS A 215 -10.39 -0.43 -11.98
CA HIS A 215 -9.19 -1.15 -12.37
C HIS A 215 -8.25 -0.19 -13.10
N LEU A 216 -6.95 -0.29 -12.82
CA LEU A 216 -5.97 0.57 -13.48
C LEU A 216 -5.69 0.16 -14.93
N GLY A 217 -5.96 -1.10 -15.33
CA GLY A 217 -5.78 -1.53 -16.72
C GLY A 217 -4.36 -1.33 -17.25
N GLY A 218 -3.34 -1.43 -16.39
CA GLY A 218 -1.93 -1.17 -16.71
C GLY A 218 -1.49 0.29 -16.60
N MET A 219 -2.40 1.22 -16.29
CA MET A 219 -2.08 2.63 -16.06
C MET A 219 -1.53 2.85 -14.64
N PHE A 220 -0.84 3.96 -14.43
CA PHE A 220 -0.55 4.42 -13.07
C PHE A 220 -1.75 5.10 -12.44
N ILE A 221 -1.73 5.15 -11.10
CA ILE A 221 -2.71 5.87 -10.28
C ILE A 221 -2.86 7.33 -10.75
N ILE A 222 -1.76 8.05 -11.03
CA ILE A 222 -1.83 9.45 -11.50
C ILE A 222 -2.51 9.55 -12.88
N GLN A 223 -2.19 8.65 -13.81
CA GLN A 223 -2.79 8.65 -15.15
C GLN A 223 -4.28 8.35 -15.07
N TRP A 224 -4.65 7.39 -14.22
CA TRP A 224 -6.04 7.06 -13.95
C TRP A 224 -6.80 8.25 -13.40
N TRP A 225 -6.26 8.92 -12.38
CA TRP A 225 -6.87 10.15 -11.84
C TRP A 225 -6.99 11.25 -12.89
N GLY A 226 -6.00 11.42 -13.77
CA GLY A 226 -6.03 12.39 -14.88
C GLY A 226 -7.11 12.12 -15.94
N LEU A 227 -7.54 10.87 -16.11
CA LEU A 227 -8.66 10.49 -16.99
C LEU A 227 -10.00 10.54 -16.27
N ALA A 228 -10.07 10.00 -15.06
CA ALA A 228 -11.28 9.96 -14.23
C ALA A 228 -11.80 11.37 -13.90
N SER A 229 -10.89 12.30 -13.59
CA SER A 229 -11.23 13.71 -13.36
C SER A 229 -11.92 14.37 -14.56
N ARG A 230 -11.54 14.02 -15.80
CA ARG A 230 -12.18 14.53 -17.02
C ARG A 230 -13.57 13.94 -17.24
N ALA A 231 -13.75 12.66 -16.90
CA ALA A 231 -15.06 12.01 -16.97
C ALA A 231 -16.02 12.63 -15.94
N HIS A 232 -15.57 12.83 -14.70
CA HIS A 232 -16.37 13.44 -13.64
C HIS A 232 -16.69 14.93 -13.94
N GLN A 233 -15.79 15.68 -14.61
CA GLN A 233 -16.07 17.04 -15.07
C GLN A 233 -17.18 17.11 -16.13
N LEU A 234 -17.25 16.12 -17.04
CA LEU A 234 -18.27 16.07 -18.08
C LEU A 234 -19.64 15.69 -17.52
N GLU A 235 -19.69 14.83 -16.50
CA GLU A 235 -20.92 14.46 -15.80
C GLU A 235 -21.49 15.61 -14.96
N LEU A 236 -20.63 16.41 -14.32
CA LEU A 236 -21.03 17.62 -13.59
C LEU A 236 -21.56 18.73 -14.51
N LEU A 237 -21.00 18.90 -15.72
CA LEU A 237 -21.53 19.85 -16.71
C LEU A 237 -22.91 19.43 -17.25
N ALA A 238 -23.17 18.13 -17.38
CA ALA A 238 -24.44 17.60 -17.83
C ALA A 238 -25.56 17.69 -16.77
N MET A 239 -25.22 17.90 -15.50
CA MET A 239 -26.17 18.03 -14.38
C MET A 239 -26.58 19.48 -14.06
N THR A 240 -26.14 20.47 -14.84
CA THR A 240 -26.63 21.86 -14.70
C THR A 240 -27.96 22.01 -15.46
N PRO A 241 -29.10 22.29 -14.78
CA PRO A 241 -30.36 22.52 -15.48
C PRO A 241 -30.36 23.92 -16.12
N SER A 242 -30.75 23.97 -17.40
CA SER A 242 -31.08 25.21 -18.13
C SER A 242 -32.27 25.96 -17.54
#